data_AF-A0A8T1VM92-F1
#
_entry.id   AF-A0A8T1VM92-F1
#
_cell.length_a   1.000
_cell.length_b   1.000
_cell.length_c   1.000
_cell.angle_alpha   90.00
_cell.angle_beta   90.00
_cell.angle_gamma   90.00
#
_symmetry.space_group_name_H-M   'P 1'
#
loop_
_entity.id
_entity.type
_entity.pdbx_description
1 polymer ?
#
loop_
_entity_poly.entity_id
_entity_poly.type
_entity_poly.pdbx_seq_one_letter_code
_entity_poly.pdbx_strand_id
1 'polypeptide(L)'
;MAVTPRMLATLALALAVARASAASSSSASGGGEIDDQVKAWLENYMEDGETRLFPNDIKSVWGSTIGSSLTANWKALPVVCAGKPSVQTKSSSLTPNGGCPDVYTNVGVSCTCLEGYADSTEWEFYIQPRTQLTDQPLTLEFGATLGLTSLVTIVAPDDLTTIKIVGVGEDVVTLNVTAEATGWDAYDTSNPSLLEVGTTSALGKITLENVDMYTALDSSTDYIPLAIENLTLRYTNISQVTSAFLQGFASLEYLDLSHNKLHGTYSRISSQMCTANPCPLKSINVSSNALTQIPYRMFYLNQLNSLYLENNAIENWTVSNELYENIAGLTNFNMDLPNDSYACDNGTWRTAHGVKFCVLDSAIASTSSDTSSGSNSYLIYVIVAACIVVCVLIFVFIRQRRAHNRRKERDESVFDHTLSFDSHFTANTNIINDPLIIAHRIPFKDVKVANCINKGGFGIVYSAYAIQQIMSHSSVSYDGGVSMDSSSSNASRPMSM
;
A
#
# COMPACT_ATOMS: atom_id res chain seq x y z
N MET A 1 77.26 59.35 -5.01
CA MET A 1 75.86 59.85 -5.07
C MET A 1 75.05 58.99 -4.09
N ALA A 2 74.99 59.34 -2.80
CA ALA A 2 74.12 60.37 -2.20
C ALA A 2 72.65 60.18 -2.60
N VAL A 3 71.78 59.71 -1.70
CA VAL A 3 70.94 60.52 -0.78
C VAL A 3 70.22 59.57 0.21
N THR A 4 70.34 59.85 1.50
CA THR A 4 69.44 59.45 2.62
C THR A 4 68.42 60.58 2.87
N PRO A 5 67.23 60.42 3.51
CA PRO A 5 67.09 60.31 4.99
C PRO A 5 65.89 59.42 5.47
N ARG A 6 65.97 58.68 6.60
CA ARG A 6 65.76 59.04 8.03
C ARG A 6 64.34 59.52 8.42
N MET A 7 63.62 58.72 9.24
CA MET A 7 62.92 59.05 10.52
C MET A 7 62.18 57.78 11.01
N LEU A 8 62.49 57.13 12.15
CA LEU A 8 62.34 57.44 13.60
C LEU A 8 61.02 56.92 14.23
N ALA A 9 61.18 56.35 15.44
CA ALA A 9 60.21 55.96 16.49
C ALA A 9 59.59 54.54 16.41
N THR A 10 60.11 53.50 17.09
CA THR A 10 60.08 53.11 18.53
C THR A 10 58.75 52.53 19.05
N LEU A 11 58.72 51.21 19.30
CA LEU A 11 58.34 50.51 20.56
C LEU A 11 58.55 48.99 20.33
N ALA A 12 59.58 48.36 20.93
CA ALA A 12 59.48 47.46 22.10
C ALA A 12 58.29 46.47 22.04
N LEU A 13 58.45 45.15 22.15
CA LEU A 13 59.10 44.46 23.25
C LEU A 13 59.27 42.93 22.95
N ALA A 14 60.46 42.43 23.29
CA ALA A 14 60.85 41.09 23.75
C ALA A 14 60.31 39.78 23.12
N LEU A 15 61.27 39.00 22.61
CA LEU A 15 61.29 37.53 22.55
C LEU A 15 60.98 36.90 23.92
N ALA A 16 60.28 35.75 23.92
CA ALA A 16 60.77 34.54 24.59
C ALA A 16 59.97 33.29 24.16
N VAL A 17 60.72 32.29 23.71
CA VAL A 17 60.31 30.88 23.60
C VAL A 17 60.06 30.34 25.02
N ALA A 18 58.92 29.67 25.23
CA ALA A 18 58.68 28.86 26.41
C ALA A 18 58.00 27.53 26.01
N ARG A 19 58.63 26.44 26.43
CA ARG A 19 58.07 25.07 26.50
C ARG A 19 57.19 24.94 27.76
N ALA A 20 56.39 23.88 27.78
CA ALA A 20 55.47 23.40 28.84
C ALA A 20 54.02 23.88 28.61
N SER A 21 52.97 23.08 28.77
CA SER A 21 52.79 21.90 29.62
C SER A 21 51.67 21.03 29.05
N ALA A 22 51.70 19.72 29.34
CA ALA A 22 50.51 18.88 29.23
C ALA A 22 49.39 19.48 30.08
N ALA A 23 48.33 19.93 29.42
CA ALA A 23 47.07 20.30 30.05
C ALA A 23 46.05 19.25 29.64
N SER A 24 45.72 18.37 30.58
CA SER A 24 44.49 17.61 30.58
C SER A 24 43.32 18.59 30.62
N SER A 25 42.86 19.03 29.45
CA SER A 25 41.57 19.69 29.30
C SER A 25 40.58 18.64 28.82
N SER A 26 39.79 18.15 29.76
CA SER A 26 38.53 17.45 29.53
C SER A 26 37.60 18.32 28.67
N SER A 27 37.74 18.25 27.35
CA SER A 27 36.69 18.64 26.42
C SER A 27 35.75 17.46 26.32
N ALA A 28 34.55 17.63 26.88
CA ALA A 28 33.46 16.67 26.83
C ALA A 28 33.27 16.14 25.40
N SER A 29 33.74 14.92 25.17
CA SER A 29 33.42 14.10 24.02
C SER A 29 31.96 13.70 24.16
N GLY A 30 31.05 14.50 23.59
CA GLY A 30 29.67 14.10 23.34
C GLY A 30 29.57 13.12 22.17
N GLY A 31 30.53 12.21 22.00
CA GLY A 31 30.42 11.06 21.12
C GLY A 31 29.75 9.96 21.92
N GLY A 32 28.41 9.93 21.92
CA GLY A 32 27.67 8.83 22.52
C GLY A 32 28.13 7.53 21.87
N GLU A 33 28.74 6.65 22.66
CA GLU A 33 29.20 5.33 22.22
C GLU A 33 28.00 4.59 21.61
N ILE A 34 28.16 4.08 20.38
CA ILE A 34 27.11 3.35 19.67
C ILE A 34 26.78 2.09 20.49
N ASP A 35 25.51 1.91 20.85
CA ASP A 35 25.02 0.78 21.65
C ASP A 35 25.10 -0.53 20.83
N ASP A 36 25.21 -1.65 21.54
CA ASP A 36 25.40 -2.97 20.94
C ASP A 36 24.23 -3.38 20.04
N GLN A 37 23.01 -2.90 20.32
CA GLN A 37 21.86 -3.09 19.42
C GLN A 37 22.07 -2.43 18.06
N VAL A 38 22.66 -1.23 18.02
CA VAL A 38 22.94 -0.51 16.77
C VAL A 38 24.10 -1.17 16.01
N LYS A 39 25.10 -1.71 16.71
CA LYS A 39 26.18 -2.50 16.08
C LYS A 39 25.62 -3.78 15.45
N ALA A 40 24.77 -4.50 16.17
CA ALA A 40 24.11 -5.69 15.63
C ALA A 40 23.24 -5.36 14.41
N TRP A 41 22.54 -4.22 14.43
CA TRP A 41 21.81 -3.73 13.26
C TRP A 41 22.75 -3.44 12.07
N LEU A 42 23.87 -2.72 12.29
CA LEU A 42 24.87 -2.43 11.24
C LEU A 42 25.43 -3.71 10.59
N GLU A 43 25.53 -4.79 11.34
CA GLU A 43 25.97 -6.09 10.82
C GLU A 43 24.91 -6.81 9.98
N ASN A 44 23.63 -6.45 10.10
CA ASN A 44 22.52 -7.21 9.51
C ASN A 44 21.58 -6.42 8.59
N TYR A 45 21.69 -5.08 8.53
CA TYR A 45 20.76 -4.26 7.73
C TYR A 45 20.87 -4.47 6.21
N MET A 46 22.00 -5.00 5.76
CA MET A 46 22.25 -5.46 4.40
C MET A 46 22.90 -6.84 4.41
N GLU A 47 22.55 -7.66 3.42
CA GLU A 47 23.18 -8.95 3.18
C GLU A 47 24.53 -8.79 2.50
N ASP A 48 25.40 -9.80 2.64
CA ASP A 48 26.68 -9.81 1.93
C ASP A 48 26.48 -9.95 0.41
N GLY A 49 27.07 -9.04 -0.35
CA GLY A 49 26.90 -8.96 -1.81
C GLY A 49 25.68 -8.16 -2.27
N GLU A 50 24.91 -7.60 -1.33
CA GLU A 50 23.76 -6.76 -1.66
C GLU A 50 24.18 -5.36 -2.11
N THR A 51 23.51 -4.83 -3.13
CA THR A 51 23.60 -3.43 -3.56
C THR A 51 22.22 -2.79 -3.54
N ARG A 52 22.00 -1.91 -2.56
CA ARG A 52 20.68 -1.35 -2.29
C ARG A 52 20.64 0.15 -2.55
N LEU A 53 19.57 0.61 -3.20
CA LEU A 53 19.26 2.04 -3.26
C LEU A 53 18.64 2.47 -1.93
N PHE A 54 19.21 3.52 -1.35
CA PHE A 54 18.70 4.28 -0.22
C PHE A 54 18.28 5.67 -0.72
N PRO A 55 17.00 5.86 -1.11
CA PRO A 55 16.48 7.15 -1.57
C PRO A 55 16.51 8.22 -0.47
N ASN A 56 16.47 7.77 0.79
CA ASN A 56 16.48 8.62 1.96
C ASN A 56 17.57 8.15 2.92
N ASP A 57 18.10 9.08 3.71
CA ASP A 57 18.93 8.71 4.85
C ASP A 57 18.08 7.99 5.91
N ILE A 58 18.52 6.78 6.28
CA ILE A 58 17.75 5.88 7.14
C ILE A 58 17.53 6.48 8.54
N LYS A 59 18.48 7.30 9.01
CA LYS A 59 18.38 8.00 10.29
C LYS A 59 17.29 9.08 10.25
N SER A 60 17.16 9.81 9.13
CA SER A 60 16.04 10.73 8.93
C SER A 60 14.71 9.99 8.95
N VAL A 61 14.62 8.87 8.22
CA VAL A 61 13.39 8.06 8.12
C VAL A 61 12.95 7.55 9.49
N TRP A 62 13.85 6.99 10.29
CA TRP A 62 13.48 6.52 11.63
C TRP A 62 13.04 7.66 12.54
N GLY A 63 13.64 8.83 12.41
CA GLY A 63 13.25 10.01 13.17
C GLY A 63 11.82 10.49 12.89
N SER A 64 11.39 10.45 11.63
CA SER A 64 10.07 10.91 11.19
C SER A 64 8.99 9.84 11.27
N THR A 65 9.31 8.60 10.87
CA THR A 65 8.33 7.54 10.58
C THR A 65 8.17 6.58 11.75
N ILE A 66 9.29 6.15 12.35
CA ILE A 66 9.29 5.20 13.47
C ILE A 66 9.25 5.94 14.83
N GLY A 67 9.70 7.20 14.84
CA GLY A 67 9.77 8.04 16.03
C GLY A 67 10.83 7.56 17.03
N SER A 68 10.71 8.01 18.28
CA SER A 68 11.61 7.58 19.37
C SER A 68 11.26 6.20 19.95
N SER A 69 10.44 5.40 19.27
CA SER A 69 10.03 4.08 19.73
C SER A 69 11.18 3.06 19.69
N LEU A 70 12.19 3.31 18.84
CA LEU A 70 13.46 2.58 18.84
C LEU A 70 14.21 2.84 20.15
N THR A 71 14.40 1.78 20.94
CA THR A 71 15.09 1.81 22.24
C THR A 71 16.60 2.01 22.13
N ALA A 72 17.16 1.75 20.95
CA ALA A 72 18.59 1.87 20.68
C ALA A 72 19.02 3.32 20.44
N ASN A 73 20.28 3.64 20.68
CA ASN A 73 20.82 5.00 20.49
C ASN A 73 21.17 5.33 19.03
N TRP A 74 20.32 4.95 18.07
CA TRP A 74 20.51 5.15 16.62
C TRP A 74 20.85 6.59 16.23
N LYS A 75 20.47 7.58 17.05
CA LYS A 75 20.84 9.00 16.86
C LYS A 75 22.37 9.24 16.83
N ALA A 76 23.15 8.32 17.40
CA ALA A 76 24.61 8.36 17.37
C ALA A 76 25.19 7.99 15.99
N LEU A 77 24.43 7.31 15.12
CA LEU A 77 24.90 6.98 13.77
C LEU A 77 25.15 8.24 12.94
N PRO A 78 26.26 8.31 12.19
CA PRO A 78 26.47 9.37 11.22
C PRO A 78 25.49 9.23 10.05
N VAL A 79 25.15 10.37 9.46
CA VAL A 79 24.30 10.47 8.27
C VAL A 79 25.12 10.08 7.05
N VAL A 80 24.59 9.19 6.20
CA VAL A 80 25.25 8.81 4.94
C VAL A 80 24.97 9.88 3.89
N CYS A 81 25.98 10.24 3.08
CA CYS A 81 25.86 11.19 1.98
C CYS A 81 25.23 12.56 2.36
N ALA A 82 25.42 13.00 3.61
CA ALA A 82 24.80 14.22 4.15
C ALA A 82 23.26 14.27 3.98
N GLY A 83 22.59 13.12 3.94
CA GLY A 83 21.13 13.01 3.84
C GLY A 83 20.63 12.75 2.42
N LYS A 84 21.51 12.86 1.42
CA LYS A 84 21.17 12.66 0.01
C LYS A 84 20.91 11.18 -0.29
N PRO A 85 20.16 10.87 -1.37
CA PRO A 85 20.03 9.52 -1.87
C PRO A 85 21.40 8.87 -2.10
N SER A 86 21.52 7.57 -1.84
CA SER A 86 22.78 6.84 -1.97
C SER A 86 22.57 5.42 -2.46
N VAL A 87 23.52 4.90 -3.22
CA VAL A 87 23.63 3.45 -3.48
C VAL A 87 24.67 2.91 -2.52
N GLN A 88 24.28 1.93 -1.72
CA GLN A 88 25.19 1.27 -0.78
C GLN A 88 25.42 -0.17 -1.24
N THR A 89 26.66 -0.64 -1.12
CA THR A 89 27.03 -2.03 -1.41
C THR A 89 27.74 -2.61 -0.20
N LYS A 90 27.25 -3.73 0.31
CA LYS A 90 27.95 -4.49 1.35
C LYS A 90 28.66 -5.67 0.72
N SER A 91 29.94 -5.85 1.03
CA SER A 91 30.71 -6.97 0.51
C SER A 91 31.87 -7.34 1.43
N SER A 92 31.99 -8.62 1.74
CA SER A 92 33.14 -9.24 2.39
C SER A 92 34.32 -9.47 1.44
N SER A 93 34.06 -9.39 0.12
CA SER A 93 35.04 -9.69 -0.93
C SER A 93 35.62 -8.45 -1.62
N LEU A 94 34.92 -7.31 -1.58
CA LEU A 94 35.40 -6.04 -2.11
C LEU A 94 35.92 -5.14 -1.00
N THR A 95 36.98 -4.39 -1.30
CA THR A 95 37.43 -3.35 -0.38
C THR A 95 36.46 -2.17 -0.46
N PRO A 96 35.96 -1.66 0.68
CA PRO A 96 35.09 -0.49 0.69
C PRO A 96 35.69 0.71 -0.03
N ASN A 97 34.88 1.44 -0.80
CA ASN A 97 35.32 2.61 -1.56
C ASN A 97 35.67 3.83 -0.69
N GLY A 98 35.39 3.78 0.62
CA GLY A 98 35.61 4.88 1.57
C GLY A 98 34.62 6.03 1.47
N GLY A 99 33.52 5.86 0.72
CA GLY A 99 32.48 6.89 0.57
C GLY A 99 31.50 6.95 1.73
N CYS A 100 31.42 5.92 2.57
CA CYS A 100 30.60 5.95 3.78
C CYS A 100 31.36 6.56 4.96
N PRO A 101 30.65 7.05 6.00
CA PRO A 101 31.26 7.30 7.29
C PRO A 101 31.97 6.05 7.84
N ASP A 102 33.03 6.25 8.63
CA ASP A 102 33.91 5.17 9.13
C ASP A 102 33.16 3.98 9.74
N VAL A 103 32.05 4.23 10.44
CA VAL A 103 31.25 3.20 11.10
C VAL A 103 30.69 2.16 10.11
N TYR A 104 30.28 2.60 8.92
CA TYR A 104 29.77 1.74 7.85
C TYR A 104 30.92 1.14 7.02
N THR A 105 31.95 1.94 6.75
CA THR A 105 33.15 1.49 6.03
C THR A 105 33.85 0.34 6.77
N ASN A 106 33.91 0.41 8.10
CA ASN A 106 34.52 -0.63 8.95
C ASN A 106 33.78 -1.97 8.92
N VAL A 107 32.49 -1.99 8.57
CA VAL A 107 31.69 -3.22 8.40
C VAL A 107 31.55 -3.66 6.94
N GLY A 108 32.41 -3.13 6.05
CA GLY A 108 32.50 -3.60 4.66
C GLY A 108 31.51 -2.93 3.70
N VAL A 109 30.98 -1.75 4.04
CA VAL A 109 30.00 -1.04 3.19
C VAL A 109 30.68 0.05 2.37
N SER A 110 30.39 0.07 1.07
CA SER A 110 30.71 1.16 0.14
C SER A 110 29.48 2.03 -0.08
N CYS A 111 29.66 3.36 -0.15
CA CYS A 111 28.58 4.30 -0.40
C CYS A 111 28.90 5.13 -1.64
N THR A 112 27.92 5.24 -2.52
CA THR A 112 27.94 6.10 -3.70
C THR A 112 26.84 7.15 -3.52
N CYS A 113 27.20 8.42 -3.39
CA CYS A 113 26.23 9.49 -3.18
C CYS A 113 25.62 9.94 -4.51
N LEU A 114 24.29 10.10 -4.56
CA LEU A 114 23.59 10.59 -5.74
C LEU A 114 23.43 12.11 -5.65
N GLU A 115 24.05 12.80 -6.61
CA GLU A 115 24.06 14.26 -6.68
C GLU A 115 22.89 14.78 -7.53
N GLY A 116 22.43 16.00 -7.23
CA GLY A 116 21.35 16.67 -7.98
C GLY A 116 19.91 16.35 -7.55
N TYR A 117 19.69 15.43 -6.59
CA TYR A 117 18.34 15.11 -6.09
C TYR A 117 17.84 16.04 -4.98
N ALA A 118 18.74 16.65 -4.19
CA ALA A 118 18.37 17.44 -3.01
C ALA A 118 17.63 18.75 -3.33
N ASP A 119 17.87 19.32 -4.51
CA ASP A 119 17.24 20.56 -4.96
C ASP A 119 16.08 20.31 -5.94
N SER A 120 15.68 19.04 -6.14
CA SER A 120 14.64 18.64 -7.09
C SER A 120 13.41 18.09 -6.39
N THR A 121 12.24 18.55 -6.83
CA THR A 121 10.93 17.98 -6.48
C THR A 121 10.49 16.86 -7.42
N GLU A 122 11.30 16.57 -8.44
CA GLU A 122 11.08 15.50 -9.41
C GLU A 122 12.26 14.52 -9.36
N TRP A 123 12.00 13.32 -8.85
CA TRP A 123 13.02 12.27 -8.75
C TRP A 123 12.89 11.28 -9.90
N GLU A 124 14.02 10.95 -10.52
CA GLU A 124 14.09 9.93 -11.56
C GLU A 124 15.24 8.96 -11.27
N PHE A 125 14.94 7.66 -11.20
CA PHE A 125 15.91 6.60 -10.98
C PHE A 125 15.91 5.63 -12.17
N TYR A 126 17.07 5.49 -12.80
CA TYR A 126 17.29 4.47 -13.82
C TYR A 126 17.97 3.29 -13.17
N ILE A 127 17.33 2.11 -13.18
CA ILE A 127 17.81 0.94 -12.45
C ILE A 127 18.08 -0.21 -13.41
N GLN A 128 19.06 -1.04 -13.09
CA GLN A 128 19.34 -2.29 -13.79
C GLN A 128 19.74 -3.37 -12.78
N PRO A 129 19.48 -4.67 -13.08
CA PRO A 129 19.90 -5.75 -12.21
C PRO A 129 21.43 -5.77 -12.07
N ARG A 130 21.92 -5.87 -10.83
CA ARG A 130 23.35 -6.06 -10.59
C ARG A 130 23.69 -7.55 -10.61
N THR A 131 24.44 -7.98 -11.63
CA THR A 131 24.85 -9.40 -11.78
C THR A 131 26.24 -9.69 -11.24
N GLN A 132 27.10 -8.69 -11.10
CA GLN A 132 28.46 -8.82 -10.58
C GLN A 132 28.80 -7.69 -9.61
N LEU A 133 29.54 -8.06 -8.56
CA LEU A 133 30.13 -7.13 -7.61
C LEU A 133 31.37 -6.49 -8.22
N THR A 134 31.40 -5.16 -8.24
CA THR A 134 32.45 -4.33 -8.81
C THR A 134 32.67 -3.10 -7.94
N ASP A 135 33.83 -2.47 -8.07
CA ASP A 135 34.11 -1.21 -7.39
C ASP A 135 33.09 -0.14 -7.80
N GLN A 136 32.65 0.65 -6.83
CA GLN A 136 31.70 1.73 -7.03
C GLN A 136 32.37 3.10 -6.91
N PRO A 137 31.96 4.09 -7.73
CA PRO A 137 32.44 5.47 -7.58
C PRO A 137 31.97 6.07 -6.24
N LEU A 138 32.57 7.19 -5.84
CA LEU A 138 32.12 7.91 -4.64
C LEU A 138 30.81 8.67 -4.88
N THR A 139 30.59 9.11 -6.13
CA THR A 139 29.42 9.91 -6.52
C THR A 139 28.89 9.46 -7.87
N LEU A 140 27.59 9.64 -8.08
CA LEU A 140 26.90 9.53 -9.36
C LEU A 140 26.00 10.75 -9.53
N GLU A 141 25.93 11.26 -10.75
CA GLU A 141 25.07 12.40 -11.09
C GLU A 141 23.61 11.96 -11.27
N PHE A 142 22.70 12.92 -11.19
CA PHE A 142 21.28 12.72 -11.47
C PHE A 142 21.06 12.04 -12.83
N GLY A 143 20.21 11.02 -12.85
CA GLY A 143 19.90 10.25 -14.06
C GLY A 143 20.92 9.17 -14.42
N ALA A 144 21.96 8.96 -13.62
CA ALA A 144 22.86 7.82 -13.79
C ALA A 144 22.11 6.47 -13.64
N THR A 145 22.54 5.47 -14.40
CA THR A 145 22.01 4.11 -14.28
C THR A 145 22.60 3.40 -13.07
N LEU A 146 21.73 2.88 -12.20
CA LEU A 146 22.07 2.26 -10.92
C LEU A 146 21.97 0.73 -11.04
N GLY A 147 23.09 0.05 -10.84
CA GLY A 147 23.09 -1.41 -10.73
C GLY A 147 22.67 -1.83 -9.32
N LEU A 148 21.46 -2.40 -9.17
CA LEU A 148 20.87 -2.71 -7.87
C LEU A 148 20.48 -4.19 -7.76
N THR A 149 20.47 -4.70 -6.53
CA THR A 149 19.84 -5.98 -6.16
C THR A 149 18.50 -5.76 -5.46
N SER A 150 18.37 -4.62 -4.78
CA SER A 150 17.21 -4.28 -3.95
C SER A 150 17.09 -2.77 -3.78
N LEU A 151 15.96 -2.35 -3.20
CA LEU A 151 15.66 -0.96 -2.90
C LEU A 151 14.97 -0.91 -1.53
N VAL A 152 15.35 0.04 -0.69
CA VAL A 152 14.62 0.30 0.56
C VAL A 152 13.37 1.12 0.26
N THR A 153 12.27 0.90 1.00
CA THR A 153 11.05 1.72 0.96
C THR A 153 11.40 3.20 0.78
N ILE A 154 10.85 3.83 -0.25
CA ILE A 154 11.05 5.25 -0.51
C ILE A 154 10.13 6.04 0.41
N VAL A 155 10.69 6.77 1.37
CA VAL A 155 9.92 7.69 2.21
C VAL A 155 9.98 9.06 1.56
N ALA A 156 8.99 9.37 0.74
CA ALA A 156 9.00 10.57 -0.09
C ALA A 156 8.99 11.84 0.79
N PRO A 157 9.90 12.81 0.53
CA PRO A 157 9.83 14.14 1.13
C PRO A 157 8.48 14.82 0.86
N ASP A 158 8.04 15.70 1.77
CA ASP A 158 6.74 16.38 1.65
C ASP A 158 6.62 17.25 0.39
N ASP A 159 7.73 17.81 -0.09
CA ASP A 159 7.82 18.67 -1.27
C ASP A 159 8.02 17.92 -2.59
N LEU A 160 8.24 16.60 -2.54
CA LEU A 160 8.38 15.78 -3.75
C LEU A 160 7.04 15.70 -4.48
N THR A 161 7.01 16.10 -5.75
CA THR A 161 5.78 16.11 -6.57
C THR A 161 5.72 14.93 -7.52
N THR A 162 6.86 14.45 -8.00
CA THR A 162 6.97 13.37 -8.98
C THR A 162 8.08 12.40 -8.63
N ILE A 163 7.79 11.11 -8.80
CA ILE A 163 8.82 10.07 -8.81
C ILE A 163 8.70 9.18 -10.03
N LYS A 164 9.84 8.86 -10.64
CA LYS A 164 9.97 7.98 -11.78
C LYS A 164 11.05 6.93 -11.54
N ILE A 165 10.71 5.66 -11.76
CA ILE A 165 11.66 4.53 -11.71
C ILE A 165 11.58 3.80 -13.05
N VAL A 166 12.72 3.66 -13.71
CA VAL A 166 12.84 3.07 -15.04
C VAL A 166 13.83 1.92 -15.02
N GLY A 167 13.37 0.72 -15.34
CA GLY A 167 14.23 -0.40 -15.64
C GLY A 167 14.96 -0.21 -16.97
N VAL A 168 16.28 -0.22 -16.95
CA VAL A 168 17.12 -0.09 -18.14
C VAL A 168 17.42 -1.47 -18.71
N GLY A 169 17.22 -1.62 -20.01
CA GLY A 169 17.46 -2.86 -20.74
C GLY A 169 16.22 -3.32 -21.51
N GLU A 170 16.35 -4.46 -22.19
CA GLU A 170 15.23 -5.08 -22.92
C GLU A 170 14.35 -5.94 -21.98
N ASP A 171 14.97 -6.54 -20.96
CA ASP A 171 14.28 -7.37 -19.98
C ASP A 171 13.66 -6.52 -18.87
N VAL A 172 12.50 -6.97 -18.38
CA VAL A 172 11.81 -6.36 -17.24
C VAL A 172 12.63 -6.55 -15.98
N VAL A 173 12.87 -5.47 -15.24
CA VAL A 173 13.67 -5.49 -14.01
C VAL A 173 12.82 -5.93 -12.83
N THR A 174 13.22 -7.01 -12.15
CA THR A 174 12.61 -7.39 -10.88
C THR A 174 13.10 -6.46 -9.76
N LEU A 175 12.17 -5.83 -9.04
CA LEU A 175 12.49 -4.95 -7.92
C LEU A 175 12.23 -5.66 -6.59
N ASN A 176 13.29 -5.92 -5.82
CA ASN A 176 13.16 -6.42 -4.46
C ASN A 176 13.09 -5.23 -3.49
N VAL A 177 11.95 -5.02 -2.85
CA VAL A 177 11.77 -3.93 -1.88
C VAL A 177 11.99 -4.46 -0.47
N THR A 178 12.78 -3.73 0.31
CA THR A 178 13.02 -4.01 1.74
C THR A 178 12.47 -2.88 2.59
N ALA A 179 11.91 -3.18 3.76
CA ALA A 179 11.39 -2.16 4.67
C ALA A 179 12.50 -1.22 5.17
N GLU A 180 12.15 0.03 5.46
CA GLU A 180 13.02 1.03 6.08
C GLU A 180 13.48 0.63 7.50
N ALA A 181 12.75 -0.25 8.17
CA ALA A 181 13.11 -0.83 9.46
C ALA A 181 13.93 -2.15 9.35
N THR A 182 14.35 -2.56 8.15
CA THR A 182 15.11 -3.81 7.95
C THR A 182 16.34 -3.89 8.85
N GLY A 183 16.54 -5.05 9.48
CA GLY A 183 17.60 -5.32 10.45
C GLY A 183 17.19 -5.09 11.91
N TRP A 184 16.00 -4.55 12.17
CA TRP A 184 15.45 -4.42 13.53
C TRP A 184 14.43 -5.52 13.82
N ASP A 185 14.79 -6.48 14.67
CA ASP A 185 13.93 -7.64 15.01
C ASP A 185 12.57 -7.28 15.65
N ALA A 186 12.44 -6.07 16.19
CA ALA A 186 11.24 -5.61 16.87
C ALA A 186 10.14 -5.10 15.91
N TYR A 187 10.40 -5.00 14.61
CA TYR A 187 9.48 -4.44 13.61
C TYR A 187 9.11 -5.49 12.56
N ASP A 188 7.82 -5.53 12.19
CA ASP A 188 7.37 -6.35 11.08
C ASP A 188 7.83 -5.72 9.76
N THR A 189 8.64 -6.45 9.02
CA THR A 189 9.22 -6.03 7.73
C THR A 189 8.76 -6.92 6.58
N SER A 190 7.73 -7.76 6.80
CA SER A 190 7.32 -8.82 5.89
C SER A 190 6.64 -8.33 4.61
N ASN A 191 6.04 -7.14 4.62
CA ASN A 191 5.29 -6.57 3.50
C ASN A 191 5.64 -5.08 3.31
N PRO A 192 6.84 -4.77 2.79
CA PRO A 192 7.24 -3.38 2.62
C PRO A 192 6.46 -2.71 1.49
N SER A 193 6.08 -1.46 1.71
CA SER A 193 5.57 -0.58 0.66
C SER A 193 6.71 -0.13 -0.24
N LEU A 194 6.45 0.11 -1.53
CA LEU A 194 7.46 0.74 -2.39
C LEU A 194 7.68 2.20 -1.98
N LEU A 195 6.58 2.89 -1.69
CA LEU A 195 6.55 4.30 -1.37
C LEU A 195 5.67 4.58 -0.16
N GLU A 196 6.18 5.40 0.74
CA GLU A 196 5.46 5.99 1.86
C GLU A 196 5.48 7.51 1.76
N VAL A 197 4.39 8.15 2.18
CA VAL A 197 4.21 9.61 2.12
C VAL A 197 3.68 10.13 3.44
N GLY A 198 4.09 11.34 3.81
CA GLY A 198 3.50 12.09 4.92
C GLY A 198 2.08 12.57 4.60
N THR A 199 1.34 13.00 5.61
CA THR A 199 -0.03 13.53 5.46
C THR A 199 -0.08 14.86 4.70
N THR A 200 1.06 15.55 4.58
CA THR A 200 1.24 16.83 3.89
C THR A 200 1.95 16.68 2.54
N SER A 201 2.12 15.45 2.06
CA SER A 201 2.85 15.18 0.82
C SER A 201 2.22 15.86 -0.40
N ALA A 202 3.09 16.45 -1.24
CA ALA A 202 2.74 17.01 -2.54
C ALA A 202 2.83 15.99 -3.69
N LEU A 203 3.10 14.71 -3.40
CA LEU A 203 3.34 13.69 -4.42
C LEU A 203 2.06 13.45 -5.24
N GLY A 204 2.06 13.91 -6.48
CA GLY A 204 0.93 13.78 -7.39
C GLY A 204 1.15 12.78 -8.51
N LYS A 205 2.41 12.46 -8.83
CA LYS A 205 2.74 11.62 -10.00
C LYS A 205 3.75 10.51 -9.68
N ILE A 206 3.38 9.29 -10.06
CA ILE A 206 4.24 8.11 -9.95
C ILE A 206 4.35 7.45 -11.33
N THR A 207 5.59 7.17 -11.75
CA THR A 207 5.88 6.50 -13.02
C THR A 207 6.81 5.32 -12.79
N LEU A 208 6.35 4.12 -13.10
CA LEU A 208 7.15 2.89 -13.10
C LEU A 208 7.16 2.34 -14.52
N GLU A 209 8.35 2.26 -15.11
CA GLU A 209 8.54 1.76 -16.48
C GLU A 209 9.53 0.61 -16.49
N ASN A 210 9.19 -0.50 -17.13
CA ASN A 210 10.06 -1.68 -17.27
C ASN A 210 10.53 -2.28 -15.93
N VAL A 211 9.65 -2.25 -14.91
CA VAL A 211 9.87 -2.86 -13.60
C VAL A 211 8.73 -3.84 -13.31
N ASP A 212 9.04 -5.06 -12.87
CA ASP A 212 8.02 -6.08 -12.63
C ASP A 212 7.12 -5.69 -11.45
N MET A 213 5.83 -5.48 -11.72
CA MET A 213 4.82 -5.13 -10.72
C MET A 213 3.76 -6.22 -10.58
N TYR A 214 3.91 -7.37 -11.25
CA TYR A 214 2.88 -8.39 -11.31
C TYR A 214 2.50 -8.91 -9.91
N THR A 215 3.48 -9.30 -9.10
CA THR A 215 3.24 -9.84 -7.75
C THR A 215 2.96 -8.74 -6.72
N ALA A 216 3.52 -7.54 -6.93
CA ALA A 216 3.46 -6.44 -5.98
C ALA A 216 2.04 -5.86 -5.83
N LEU A 217 1.23 -5.87 -6.89
CA LEU A 217 -0.12 -5.32 -6.88
C LEU A 217 -1.21 -6.32 -6.44
N ASP A 218 -0.84 -7.58 -6.22
CA ASP A 218 -1.75 -8.64 -5.77
C ASP A 218 -1.85 -8.73 -4.24
N SER A 219 -0.83 -8.26 -3.50
CA SER A 219 -0.66 -8.56 -2.07
C SER A 219 -0.98 -7.41 -1.11
N SER A 220 -0.96 -6.15 -1.56
CA SER A 220 -1.13 -4.97 -0.68
C SER A 220 -1.85 -3.82 -1.39
N THR A 221 -2.75 -3.14 -0.67
CA THR A 221 -3.41 -1.89 -1.12
C THR A 221 -2.53 -0.66 -0.93
N ASP A 222 -1.50 -0.77 -0.10
CA ASP A 222 -0.73 0.37 0.39
C ASP A 222 0.69 0.39 -0.20
N TYR A 223 0.96 -0.47 -1.18
CA TYR A 223 2.26 -0.57 -1.84
C TYR A 223 2.68 0.74 -2.54
N ILE A 224 1.69 1.49 -3.04
CA ILE A 224 1.84 2.81 -3.65
C ILE A 224 0.84 3.76 -2.97
N PRO A 225 1.22 5.03 -2.71
CA PRO A 225 0.32 6.04 -2.15
C PRO A 225 -0.95 6.25 -2.97
N LEU A 226 -2.10 6.27 -2.29
CA LEU A 226 -3.42 6.40 -2.91
C LEU A 226 -3.81 7.85 -3.23
N ALA A 227 -3.11 8.83 -2.65
CA ALA A 227 -3.38 10.26 -2.78
C ALA A 227 -2.66 10.91 -3.99
N ILE A 228 -2.57 10.19 -5.11
CA ILE A 228 -1.92 10.63 -6.35
C ILE A 228 -2.93 10.96 -7.45
N GLU A 229 -2.51 11.78 -8.41
CA GLU A 229 -3.32 12.21 -9.56
C GLU A 229 -2.93 11.48 -10.85
N ASN A 230 -1.66 11.08 -10.97
CA ASN A 230 -1.10 10.46 -12.17
C ASN A 230 -0.36 9.17 -11.82
N LEU A 231 -0.80 8.05 -12.38
CA LEU A 231 -0.13 6.75 -12.24
C LEU A 231 0.20 6.18 -13.61
N THR A 232 1.48 5.94 -13.86
CA THR A 232 1.99 5.30 -15.08
C THR A 232 2.70 4.02 -14.71
N LEU A 233 2.23 2.89 -15.24
CA LEU A 233 2.79 1.55 -15.07
C LEU A 233 2.94 0.91 -16.46
N ARG A 234 4.08 1.15 -17.13
CA ARG A 234 4.31 0.64 -18.51
C ARG A 234 5.37 -0.45 -18.52
N TYR A 235 5.18 -1.50 -19.32
CA TYR A 235 6.12 -2.62 -19.39
C TYR A 235 6.33 -3.30 -18.02
N THR A 236 5.30 -3.37 -17.17
CA THR A 236 5.43 -3.84 -15.77
C THR A 236 4.89 -5.25 -15.54
N ASN A 237 4.73 -6.04 -16.63
CA ASN A 237 4.22 -7.42 -16.61
C ASN A 237 2.82 -7.62 -16.00
N ILE A 238 2.07 -6.54 -15.74
CA ILE A 238 0.74 -6.64 -15.12
C ILE A 238 -0.21 -7.39 -16.06
N SER A 239 -0.71 -8.57 -15.66
CA SER A 239 -1.72 -9.28 -16.42
C SER A 239 -3.14 -9.10 -15.91
N GLN A 240 -3.29 -8.72 -14.64
CA GLN A 240 -4.54 -8.33 -14.01
C GLN A 240 -4.26 -7.25 -12.97
N VAL A 241 -5.03 -6.17 -12.94
CA VAL A 241 -5.10 -5.29 -11.76
C VAL A 241 -6.22 -5.80 -10.85
N THR A 242 -5.90 -6.03 -9.57
CA THR A 242 -6.86 -6.50 -8.58
C THR A 242 -7.88 -5.41 -8.24
N SER A 243 -9.06 -5.82 -7.75
CA SER A 243 -10.00 -4.85 -7.20
C SER A 243 -9.45 -4.14 -5.97
N ALA A 244 -8.57 -4.79 -5.22
CA ALA A 244 -7.93 -4.23 -4.04
C ALA A 244 -6.98 -3.08 -4.43
N PHE A 245 -6.10 -3.29 -5.42
CA PHE A 245 -5.18 -2.24 -5.86
C PHE A 245 -5.91 -0.98 -6.35
N LEU A 246 -6.97 -1.15 -7.14
CA LEU A 246 -7.71 -0.01 -7.66
C LEU A 246 -8.56 0.68 -6.58
N GLN A 247 -8.84 0.00 -5.47
CA GLN A 247 -9.67 0.53 -4.41
C GLN A 247 -8.89 1.51 -3.53
N GLY A 248 -9.33 2.76 -3.51
CA GLY A 248 -8.81 3.76 -2.57
C GLY A 248 -8.21 5.00 -3.22
N PHE A 249 -7.91 4.95 -4.52
CA PHE A 249 -7.50 6.14 -5.27
C PHE A 249 -8.63 7.17 -5.31
N ALA A 250 -8.47 8.24 -4.50
CA ALA A 250 -9.46 9.29 -4.33
C ALA A 250 -9.30 10.43 -5.35
N SER A 251 -8.08 10.61 -5.87
CA SER A 251 -7.69 11.76 -6.71
C SER A 251 -7.14 11.38 -8.09
N LEU A 252 -7.11 10.08 -8.42
CA LEU A 252 -6.46 9.61 -9.64
C LEU A 252 -7.21 10.05 -10.90
N GLU A 253 -6.56 10.92 -11.69
CA GLU A 253 -7.11 11.49 -12.91
C GLU A 253 -6.59 10.80 -14.19
N TYR A 254 -5.35 10.30 -14.14
CA TYR A 254 -4.69 9.67 -15.29
C TYR A 254 -4.08 8.33 -14.90
N LEU A 255 -4.47 7.30 -15.64
CA LEU A 255 -3.97 5.94 -15.48
C LEU A 255 -3.42 5.42 -16.81
N ASP A 256 -2.12 5.15 -16.84
CA ASP A 256 -1.46 4.49 -17.97
C ASP A 256 -1.02 3.08 -17.58
N LEU A 257 -1.64 2.08 -18.21
CA LEU A 257 -1.35 0.65 -18.11
C LEU A 257 -0.92 0.09 -19.48
N SER A 258 -0.43 0.93 -20.39
CA SER A 258 -0.01 0.50 -21.72
C SER A 258 1.20 -0.43 -21.68
N HIS A 259 1.35 -1.26 -22.71
CA HIS A 259 2.44 -2.24 -22.82
C HIS A 259 2.52 -3.20 -21.63
N ASN A 260 1.38 -3.78 -21.26
CA ASN A 260 1.28 -4.79 -20.20
C ASN A 260 0.73 -6.10 -20.78
N LYS A 261 0.25 -6.99 -19.91
CA LYS A 261 -0.27 -8.31 -20.25
C LYS A 261 -1.76 -8.43 -19.92
N LEU A 262 -2.48 -7.30 -19.83
CA LEU A 262 -3.92 -7.29 -19.55
C LEU A 262 -4.66 -8.04 -20.65
N HIS A 263 -5.61 -8.90 -20.29
CA HIS A 263 -6.29 -9.77 -21.26
C HIS A 263 -7.78 -9.95 -20.97
N GLY A 264 -8.49 -10.54 -21.92
CA GLY A 264 -9.93 -10.81 -21.82
C GLY A 264 -10.78 -9.56 -22.02
N THR A 265 -11.86 -9.43 -21.27
CA THR A 265 -12.78 -8.27 -21.34
C THR A 265 -12.35 -7.12 -20.40
N TYR A 266 -11.38 -7.41 -19.52
CA TYR A 266 -10.83 -6.56 -18.47
C TYR A 266 -11.77 -5.48 -17.92
N SER A 267 -12.89 -5.90 -17.33
CA SER A 267 -13.95 -5.02 -16.82
C SER A 267 -13.76 -4.62 -15.34
N ARG A 268 -12.53 -4.67 -14.83
CA ARG A 268 -12.23 -4.35 -13.43
C ARG A 268 -12.08 -2.85 -13.21
N ILE A 269 -11.64 -2.13 -14.25
CA ILE A 269 -11.61 -0.67 -14.22
C ILE A 269 -13.03 -0.14 -14.38
N SER A 270 -13.60 0.37 -13.29
CA SER A 270 -14.97 0.86 -13.21
C SER A 270 -15.11 1.92 -12.11
N SER A 271 -16.25 2.60 -12.05
CA SER A 271 -16.54 3.60 -11.02
C SER A 271 -16.45 3.07 -9.59
N GLN A 272 -16.54 1.76 -9.37
CA GLN A 272 -16.44 1.12 -8.05
C GLN A 272 -15.04 1.23 -7.42
N MET A 273 -14.01 1.56 -8.20
CA MET A 273 -12.67 1.74 -7.67
C MET A 273 -12.47 3.09 -6.96
N CYS A 274 -13.22 4.10 -7.39
CA CYS A 274 -13.03 5.47 -6.96
C CYS A 274 -13.81 5.68 -5.66
N THR A 275 -13.16 6.22 -4.65
CA THR A 275 -13.83 6.60 -3.40
C THR A 275 -14.56 7.94 -3.55
N ALA A 276 -14.10 8.80 -4.46
CA ALA A 276 -14.75 10.04 -4.82
C ALA A 276 -15.93 9.84 -5.77
N ASN A 277 -16.97 10.67 -5.61
CA ASN A 277 -18.13 10.71 -6.50
C ASN A 277 -18.42 12.17 -6.91
N PRO A 278 -18.29 12.55 -8.19
CA PRO A 278 -17.95 11.69 -9.34
C PRO A 278 -16.52 11.14 -9.28
N CYS A 279 -16.29 9.99 -9.91
CA CYS A 279 -14.95 9.43 -10.04
C CYS A 279 -14.06 10.41 -10.85
N PRO A 280 -12.85 10.77 -10.37
CA PRO A 280 -12.02 11.81 -10.97
C PRO A 280 -11.26 11.37 -12.24
N LEU A 281 -11.32 10.10 -12.61
CA LEU A 281 -10.55 9.53 -13.71
C LEU A 281 -10.97 10.12 -15.07
N LYS A 282 -10.03 10.83 -15.71
CA LYS A 282 -10.22 11.57 -16.98
C LYS A 282 -9.60 10.86 -18.17
N SER A 283 -8.51 10.13 -17.96
CA SER A 283 -7.76 9.46 -19.03
C SER A 283 -7.32 8.06 -18.62
N ILE A 284 -7.60 7.09 -19.48
CA ILE A 284 -7.12 5.72 -19.33
C ILE A 284 -6.38 5.30 -20.60
N ASN A 285 -5.16 4.82 -20.45
CA ASN A 285 -4.41 4.19 -21.53
C ASN A 285 -4.22 2.69 -21.21
N VAL A 286 -4.81 1.82 -22.03
CA VAL A 286 -4.64 0.35 -21.96
C VAL A 286 -4.21 -0.21 -23.32
N SER A 287 -3.57 0.63 -24.14
CA SER A 287 -3.00 0.22 -25.44
C SER A 287 -1.89 -0.81 -25.27
N SER A 288 -1.58 -1.56 -26.33
CA SER A 288 -0.50 -2.56 -26.34
C SER A 288 -0.65 -3.59 -25.21
N ASN A 289 -1.84 -4.18 -25.12
CA ASN A 289 -2.18 -5.27 -24.20
C ASN A 289 -2.77 -6.43 -25.01
N ALA A 290 -3.47 -7.37 -24.37
CA ALA A 290 -4.13 -8.51 -24.99
C ALA A 290 -5.66 -8.52 -24.75
N LEU A 291 -6.28 -7.33 -24.69
CA LEU A 291 -7.74 -7.21 -24.54
C LEU A 291 -8.45 -7.78 -25.78
N THR A 292 -9.49 -8.56 -25.56
CA THR A 292 -10.24 -9.26 -26.63
C THR A 292 -11.59 -8.61 -26.94
N GLN A 293 -12.02 -7.69 -26.08
CA GLN A 293 -13.29 -6.98 -26.20
C GLN A 293 -13.15 -5.54 -25.73
N ILE A 294 -14.03 -4.66 -26.22
CA ILE A 294 -14.14 -3.28 -25.75
C ILE A 294 -14.55 -3.28 -24.26
N PRO A 295 -13.80 -2.60 -23.36
CA PRO A 295 -14.09 -2.60 -21.93
C PRO A 295 -15.24 -1.64 -21.60
N TYR A 296 -16.48 -2.05 -21.90
CA TYR A 296 -17.69 -1.22 -21.83
C TYR A 296 -17.92 -0.52 -20.49
N ARG A 297 -17.41 -1.05 -19.37
CA ARG A 297 -17.55 -0.44 -18.03
C ARG A 297 -16.75 0.85 -17.85
N MET A 298 -15.66 1.05 -18.59
CA MET A 298 -14.88 2.29 -18.53
C MET A 298 -15.71 3.47 -19.03
N PHE A 299 -16.63 3.25 -19.97
CA PHE A 299 -17.52 4.30 -20.49
C PHE A 299 -18.60 4.75 -19.51
N TYR A 300 -18.74 4.09 -18.35
CA TYR A 300 -19.60 4.55 -17.25
C TYR A 300 -18.87 5.46 -16.26
N LEU A 301 -17.59 5.77 -16.51
CA LEU A 301 -16.83 6.74 -15.73
C LEU A 301 -17.26 8.15 -16.12
N ASN A 302 -17.93 8.84 -15.20
CA ASN A 302 -18.60 10.13 -15.46
C ASN A 302 -17.67 11.27 -15.92
N GLN A 303 -16.36 11.15 -15.73
CA GLN A 303 -15.38 12.18 -16.07
C GLN A 303 -14.40 11.72 -17.17
N LEU A 304 -14.56 10.50 -17.69
CA LEU A 304 -13.65 9.96 -18.69
C LEU A 304 -13.80 10.72 -20.00
N ASN A 305 -12.70 11.31 -20.46
CA ASN A 305 -12.64 12.08 -21.70
C ASN A 305 -11.63 11.50 -22.70
N SER A 306 -10.68 10.66 -22.24
CA SER A 306 -9.65 10.05 -23.08
C SER A 306 -9.52 8.55 -22.81
N LEU A 307 -9.58 7.73 -23.87
CA LEU A 307 -9.41 6.28 -23.78
C LEU A 307 -8.62 5.73 -24.97
N TYR A 308 -7.55 4.98 -24.68
CA TYR A 308 -6.64 4.42 -25.69
C TYR A 308 -6.65 2.88 -25.61
N LEU A 309 -7.00 2.22 -26.72
CA LEU A 309 -7.23 0.78 -26.86
C LEU A 309 -6.44 0.15 -28.01
N GLU A 310 -5.64 0.91 -28.74
CA GLU A 310 -4.85 0.41 -29.88
C GLU A 310 -3.86 -0.70 -29.50
N ASN A 311 -3.46 -1.50 -30.48
CA ASN A 311 -2.58 -2.66 -30.30
C ASN A 311 -3.12 -3.66 -29.25
N ASN A 312 -4.40 -4.01 -29.35
CA ASN A 312 -5.02 -5.08 -28.58
C ASN A 312 -5.50 -6.21 -29.52
N ALA A 313 -6.16 -7.23 -28.97
CA ALA A 313 -6.73 -8.35 -29.73
C ALA A 313 -8.27 -8.23 -29.87
N ILE A 314 -8.78 -7.00 -29.99
CA ILE A 314 -10.23 -6.77 -30.08
C ILE A 314 -10.70 -7.10 -31.50
N GLU A 315 -11.63 -8.04 -31.63
CA GLU A 315 -12.13 -8.50 -32.93
C GLU A 315 -13.59 -8.14 -33.20
N ASN A 316 -14.27 -7.51 -32.22
CA ASN A 316 -15.70 -7.19 -32.31
C ASN A 316 -15.94 -5.67 -32.29
N TRP A 317 -16.39 -5.12 -33.43
CA TRP A 317 -16.77 -3.71 -33.60
C TRP A 317 -18.29 -3.48 -33.57
N THR A 318 -19.08 -4.50 -33.20
CA THR A 318 -20.52 -4.35 -33.00
C THR A 318 -20.81 -3.78 -31.63
N VAL A 319 -21.49 -2.64 -31.57
CA VAL A 319 -21.79 -1.89 -30.34
C VAL A 319 -23.27 -1.49 -30.27
N SER A 320 -23.78 -1.29 -29.05
CA SER A 320 -25.09 -0.68 -28.85
C SER A 320 -25.08 0.81 -29.23
N ASN A 321 -26.25 1.39 -29.48
CA ASN A 321 -26.36 2.83 -29.71
C ASN A 321 -25.82 3.64 -28.51
N GLU A 322 -26.10 3.21 -27.28
CA GLU A 322 -25.59 3.88 -26.07
C GLU A 322 -24.07 3.86 -25.99
N LEU A 323 -23.43 2.70 -26.20
CA LEU A 323 -21.97 2.60 -26.19
C LEU A 323 -21.34 3.45 -27.29
N TYR A 324 -21.95 3.48 -28.48
CA TYR A 324 -21.49 4.36 -29.56
C TYR A 324 -21.53 5.84 -29.16
N GLU A 325 -22.64 6.33 -28.59
CA GLU A 325 -22.74 7.73 -28.18
C GLU A 325 -21.72 8.06 -27.08
N ASN A 326 -21.46 7.13 -26.15
CA ASN A 326 -20.41 7.29 -25.15
C ASN A 326 -19.01 7.38 -25.78
N ILE A 327 -18.69 6.52 -26.76
CA ILE A 327 -17.42 6.59 -27.52
C ILE A 327 -17.33 7.93 -28.26
N ALA A 328 -18.38 8.33 -28.98
CA ALA A 328 -18.43 9.56 -29.76
C ALA A 328 -18.31 10.82 -28.89
N GLY A 329 -18.76 10.77 -27.64
CA GLY A 329 -18.66 11.86 -26.67
C GLY A 329 -17.28 12.06 -26.04
N LEU A 330 -16.36 11.09 -26.18
CA LEU A 330 -14.97 11.25 -25.72
C LEU A 330 -14.26 12.35 -26.51
N THR A 331 -13.28 13.00 -25.90
CA THR A 331 -12.41 13.97 -26.59
C THR A 331 -11.31 13.27 -27.37
N ASN A 332 -10.69 12.25 -26.77
CA ASN A 332 -9.66 11.43 -27.40
C ASN A 332 -10.05 9.97 -27.31
N PHE A 333 -10.07 9.27 -28.43
CA PHE A 333 -10.32 7.84 -28.47
C PHE A 333 -9.51 7.19 -29.58
N ASN A 334 -8.73 6.17 -29.23
CA ASN A 334 -7.95 5.41 -30.18
C ASN A 334 -8.26 3.92 -30.04
N MET A 335 -8.46 3.25 -31.16
CA MET A 335 -8.69 1.82 -31.26
C MET A 335 -8.31 1.37 -32.67
N ASP A 336 -7.86 0.12 -32.81
CA ASP A 336 -7.56 -0.46 -34.12
C ASP A 336 -8.80 -0.52 -35.01
N LEU A 337 -8.59 -0.37 -36.32
CA LEU A 337 -9.66 -0.43 -37.31
C LEU A 337 -10.17 -1.87 -37.46
N PRO A 338 -11.47 -2.05 -37.77
CA PRO A 338 -11.98 -3.36 -38.12
C PRO A 338 -11.24 -3.91 -39.34
N ASN A 339 -11.01 -5.22 -39.36
CA ASN A 339 -10.49 -5.89 -40.55
C ASN A 339 -11.46 -5.71 -41.74
N ASP A 340 -10.94 -5.66 -42.96
CA ASP A 340 -11.72 -5.44 -44.19
C ASP A 340 -12.82 -6.50 -44.41
N SER A 341 -12.69 -7.68 -43.79
CA SER A 341 -13.66 -8.76 -43.85
C SER A 341 -14.78 -8.68 -42.80
N TYR A 342 -14.76 -7.71 -41.88
CA TYR A 342 -15.76 -7.62 -40.82
C TYR A 342 -17.11 -7.14 -41.39
N ALA A 343 -18.14 -7.99 -41.25
CA ALA A 343 -19.49 -7.69 -41.72
C ALA A 343 -20.34 -7.05 -40.62
N CYS A 344 -21.17 -6.08 -40.99
CA CYS A 344 -22.17 -5.48 -40.11
C CYS A 344 -23.55 -5.99 -40.49
N ASP A 345 -23.92 -7.17 -39.98
CA ASP A 345 -25.11 -7.89 -40.43
C ASP A 345 -26.41 -7.36 -39.81
N ASN A 346 -26.35 -6.85 -38.56
CA ASN A 346 -27.51 -6.47 -37.75
C ASN A 346 -27.47 -5.00 -37.30
N GLY A 347 -26.80 -4.13 -38.07
CA GLY A 347 -26.64 -2.75 -37.68
C GLY A 347 -26.25 -1.83 -38.83
N THR A 348 -25.97 -0.58 -38.46
CA THR A 348 -25.55 0.47 -39.37
C THR A 348 -24.13 0.91 -39.06
N TRP A 349 -23.32 1.05 -40.10
CA TRP A 349 -21.97 1.58 -39.96
C TRP A 349 -22.02 3.05 -39.54
N ARG A 350 -21.42 3.36 -38.40
CA ARG A 350 -21.21 4.73 -37.92
C ARG A 350 -19.73 4.94 -37.61
N THR A 351 -19.23 6.17 -37.76
CA THR A 351 -17.81 6.48 -37.57
C THR A 351 -17.65 7.50 -36.45
N ALA A 352 -16.80 7.17 -35.47
CA ALA A 352 -16.40 8.07 -34.39
C ALA A 352 -14.88 7.98 -34.23
N HIS A 353 -14.21 9.14 -34.05
CA HIS A 353 -12.76 9.20 -33.81
C HIS A 353 -11.90 8.45 -34.85
N GLY A 354 -12.37 8.44 -36.11
CA GLY A 354 -11.68 7.73 -37.21
C GLY A 354 -11.90 6.21 -37.25
N VAL A 355 -12.67 5.63 -36.31
CA VAL A 355 -12.98 4.20 -36.24
C VAL A 355 -14.42 3.93 -36.68
N LYS A 356 -14.64 2.88 -37.49
CA LYS A 356 -15.96 2.44 -37.94
C LYS A 356 -16.54 1.38 -37.00
N PHE A 357 -17.75 1.60 -36.52
CA PHE A 357 -18.49 0.70 -35.63
C PHE A 357 -19.77 0.22 -36.30
N CYS A 358 -20.11 -1.05 -36.11
CA CYS A 358 -21.41 -1.59 -36.48
C CYS A 358 -22.40 -1.32 -35.34
N VAL A 359 -23.26 -0.33 -35.48
CA VAL A 359 -24.18 0.07 -34.42
C VAL A 359 -25.52 -0.65 -34.59
N LEU A 360 -25.90 -1.43 -33.58
CA LEU A 360 -27.13 -2.23 -33.62
C LEU A 360 -28.37 -1.33 -33.73
N ASP A 361 -29.26 -1.64 -34.66
CA ASP A 361 -30.55 -0.97 -34.78
C ASP A 361 -31.42 -1.35 -33.57
N SER A 362 -32.01 -0.38 -32.89
CA SER A 362 -32.75 -0.55 -31.63
C SER A 362 -33.97 -1.48 -31.68
N ALA A 363 -34.23 -2.16 -32.80
CA ALA A 363 -35.33 -3.09 -32.97
C ALA A 363 -35.02 -4.54 -32.53
N ILE A 364 -33.77 -4.89 -32.19
CA ILE A 364 -33.42 -6.27 -31.77
C ILE A 364 -32.42 -6.25 -30.60
N ALA A 365 -32.83 -5.66 -29.47
CA ALA A 365 -32.19 -5.88 -28.17
C ALA A 365 -33.21 -6.52 -27.22
N SER A 366 -33.78 -7.63 -27.65
CA SER A 366 -34.65 -8.47 -26.83
C SER A 366 -34.61 -9.92 -27.30
N THR A 367 -33.42 -10.52 -27.40
CA THR A 367 -33.27 -11.99 -27.26
C THR A 367 -31.80 -12.43 -27.25
N SER A 368 -31.23 -12.50 -26.05
CA SER A 368 -30.31 -13.59 -25.69
C SER A 368 -30.34 -13.78 -24.17
N SER A 369 -31.52 -14.11 -23.67
CA SER A 369 -31.68 -14.88 -22.46
C SER A 369 -32.60 -16.02 -22.82
N ASP A 370 -32.06 -17.23 -22.78
CA ASP A 370 -32.79 -18.48 -22.93
C ASP A 370 -34.12 -18.42 -22.18
N THR A 371 -35.23 -18.60 -22.89
CA THR A 371 -36.35 -19.43 -22.44
C THR A 371 -37.38 -19.60 -23.54
N SER A 372 -37.67 -20.86 -23.80
CA SER A 372 -38.68 -21.35 -24.73
C SER A 372 -40.05 -20.70 -24.52
N SER A 373 -40.59 -20.18 -25.61
CA SER A 373 -41.94 -19.65 -25.74
C SER A 373 -42.99 -20.73 -25.48
N GLY A 374 -43.82 -20.52 -24.45
CA GLY A 374 -45.05 -21.26 -24.22
C GLY A 374 -46.06 -20.36 -23.50
N SER A 375 -46.99 -19.79 -24.24
CA SER A 375 -48.02 -18.85 -23.80
C SER A 375 -48.82 -19.37 -22.61
N ASN A 376 -48.75 -18.73 -21.45
CA ASN A 376 -49.66 -19.00 -20.32
C ASN A 376 -49.90 -17.74 -19.49
N SER A 377 -50.76 -16.87 -20.02
CA SER A 377 -51.30 -15.68 -19.31
C SER A 377 -51.98 -16.03 -17.97
N TYR A 378 -52.34 -17.29 -17.73
CA TYR A 378 -52.95 -17.75 -16.48
C TYR A 378 -51.96 -17.91 -15.31
N LEU A 379 -50.68 -18.20 -15.57
CA LEU A 379 -49.68 -18.38 -14.51
C LEU A 379 -49.32 -17.07 -13.80
N ILE A 380 -49.37 -15.94 -14.51
CA ILE A 380 -49.09 -14.62 -13.95
C ILE A 380 -50.16 -14.24 -12.92
N TYR A 381 -51.44 -14.50 -13.19
CA TYR A 381 -52.52 -14.21 -12.22
C TYR A 381 -52.41 -15.05 -10.95
N VAL A 382 -51.98 -16.32 -11.07
CA VAL A 382 -51.78 -17.20 -9.90
C VAL A 382 -50.59 -16.74 -9.05
N ILE A 383 -49.50 -16.31 -9.67
CA ILE A 383 -48.31 -15.79 -8.97
C ILE A 383 -48.64 -14.47 -8.27
N VAL A 384 -49.35 -13.55 -8.93
CA VAL A 384 -49.75 -12.28 -8.32
C VAL A 384 -50.70 -12.51 -7.13
N ALA A 385 -51.65 -13.44 -7.25
CA ALA A 385 -52.52 -13.81 -6.14
C ALA A 385 -51.73 -14.42 -4.96
N ALA A 386 -50.74 -15.28 -5.24
CA ALA A 386 -49.87 -15.85 -4.21
C ALA A 386 -48.99 -14.78 -3.53
N CYS A 387 -48.43 -13.84 -4.29
CA CYS A 387 -47.66 -12.72 -3.76
C CYS A 387 -48.50 -11.82 -2.85
N ILE A 388 -49.76 -11.55 -3.21
CA ILE A 388 -50.67 -10.76 -2.37
C ILE A 388 -50.94 -11.48 -1.04
N VAL A 389 -51.18 -12.80 -1.07
CA VAL A 389 -51.38 -13.60 0.16
C VAL A 389 -50.13 -13.56 1.05
N VAL A 390 -48.93 -13.70 0.46
CA VAL A 390 -47.66 -13.62 1.20
C VAL A 390 -47.45 -12.22 1.80
N CYS A 391 -47.74 -11.15 1.06
CA CYS A 391 -47.65 -9.78 1.57
C CYS A 391 -48.63 -9.54 2.73
N VAL A 392 -49.85 -10.10 2.67
CA VAL A 392 -50.82 -10.03 3.77
C VAL A 392 -50.32 -10.78 5.00
N LEU A 393 -49.71 -11.97 4.83
CA LEU A 393 -49.14 -12.73 5.94
C LEU A 393 -47.94 -12.01 6.58
N ILE A 394 -47.06 -11.40 5.78
CA ILE A 394 -45.96 -10.57 6.26
C ILE A 394 -46.49 -9.34 7.01
N PHE A 395 -47.54 -8.69 6.50
CA PHE A 395 -48.15 -7.54 7.17
C PHE A 395 -48.80 -7.93 8.50
N VAL A 396 -49.48 -9.07 8.58
CA VAL A 396 -50.03 -9.61 9.83
C VAL A 396 -48.91 -9.95 10.81
N PHE A 397 -47.82 -10.58 10.34
CA PHE A 397 -46.66 -10.88 11.17
C PHE A 397 -45.99 -9.61 11.72
N ILE A 398 -45.85 -8.56 10.91
CA ILE A 398 -45.31 -7.27 11.35
C ILE A 398 -46.25 -6.59 12.36
N ARG A 399 -47.59 -6.64 12.15
CA ARG A 399 -48.55 -6.11 13.13
C ARG A 399 -48.53 -6.90 14.44
N GLN A 400 -48.45 -8.23 14.40
CA GLN A 400 -48.33 -9.06 15.59
C GLN A 400 -47.03 -8.77 16.35
N ARG A 401 -45.90 -8.61 15.63
CA ARG A 401 -44.60 -8.29 16.24
C ARG A 401 -44.57 -6.87 16.83
N ARG A 402 -45.22 -5.90 16.17
CA ARG A 402 -45.40 -4.54 16.72
C ARG A 402 -46.34 -4.51 17.93
N ALA A 403 -47.41 -5.31 17.93
CA ALA A 403 -48.30 -5.43 19.09
C ALA A 403 -47.63 -6.14 20.28
N HIS A 404 -46.77 -7.13 20.00
CA HIS A 404 -45.96 -7.80 21.01
C HIS A 404 -44.90 -6.86 21.61
N ASN A 405 -44.21 -6.06 20.78
CA ASN A 405 -43.26 -5.06 21.29
C ASN A 405 -43.93 -3.96 22.10
N ARG A 406 -45.16 -3.53 21.75
CA ARG A 406 -45.92 -2.56 22.55
C ARG A 406 -46.43 -3.12 23.88
N ARG A 407 -46.47 -4.44 24.07
CA ARG A 407 -46.69 -5.05 25.40
C ARG A 407 -45.42 -5.04 26.25
N LYS A 408 -44.24 -5.10 25.62
CA LYS A 408 -42.94 -5.11 26.32
C LYS A 408 -42.55 -3.73 26.86
N GLU A 409 -42.93 -2.64 26.18
CA GLU A 409 -42.70 -1.27 26.66
C GLU A 409 -43.61 -0.85 27.83
N ARG A 410 -44.66 -1.62 28.17
CA ARG A 410 -45.55 -1.31 29.31
C ARG A 410 -45.07 -1.85 30.66
N ASP A 411 -44.12 -2.79 30.66
CA ASP A 411 -43.56 -3.38 31.89
C ASP A 411 -42.18 -2.79 32.24
N GLU A 412 -41.60 -1.94 31.38
CA GLU A 412 -40.25 -1.34 31.58
C GLU A 412 -40.29 0.05 32.25
N SER A 413 -41.47 0.65 32.45
CA SER A 413 -41.60 2.00 33.03
C SER A 413 -41.88 2.04 34.55
N VAL A 414 -41.73 0.91 35.25
CA VAL A 414 -41.83 0.85 36.70
C VAL A 414 -40.67 0.00 37.20
N PHE A 415 -39.51 0.61 37.41
CA PHE A 415 -38.54 0.26 38.46
C PHE A 415 -37.30 1.14 38.26
N ASP A 416 -37.44 2.40 38.67
CA ASP A 416 -36.30 3.21 39.08
C ASP A 416 -36.41 3.42 40.60
N HIS A 417 -35.27 3.47 41.27
CA HIS A 417 -35.02 3.50 42.73
C HIS A 417 -34.67 2.17 43.44
N THR A 418 -33.36 1.91 43.50
CA THR A 418 -32.55 1.62 44.70
C THR A 418 -33.05 0.59 45.73
N LEU A 419 -32.31 -0.51 45.92
CA LEU A 419 -31.50 -0.83 47.11
C LEU A 419 -31.02 -2.29 47.12
N SER A 420 -29.83 -2.48 47.70
CA SER A 420 -29.17 -3.69 48.19
C SER A 420 -30.02 -4.96 48.40
N PHE A 421 -29.52 -6.13 47.99
CA PHE A 421 -28.80 -7.10 48.86
C PHE A 421 -28.70 -8.48 48.16
N ASP A 422 -27.45 -8.93 48.00
CA ASP A 422 -26.93 -10.28 48.22
C ASP A 422 -27.78 -11.55 47.98
N SER A 423 -27.28 -12.43 47.11
CA SER A 423 -27.38 -13.88 47.31
C SER A 423 -26.24 -14.61 46.57
N HIS A 424 -25.15 -14.82 47.32
CA HIS A 424 -24.16 -15.90 47.20
C HIS A 424 -23.68 -16.30 45.79
N PHE A 425 -22.71 -15.53 45.29
CA PHE A 425 -21.57 -16.12 44.58
C PHE A 425 -20.31 -15.50 45.16
N THR A 426 -19.59 -16.25 46.00
CA THR A 426 -18.24 -15.89 46.43
C THR A 426 -17.29 -16.07 45.24
N ALA A 427 -17.38 -15.14 44.27
CA ALA A 427 -16.25 -14.84 43.42
C ALA A 427 -15.21 -14.16 44.31
N ASN A 428 -14.04 -14.76 44.40
CA ASN A 428 -12.89 -14.23 45.11
C ASN A 428 -12.69 -12.75 44.70
N THR A 429 -12.98 -11.80 45.60
CA THR A 429 -12.97 -10.34 45.33
C THR A 429 -11.58 -9.82 44.92
N ASN A 430 -10.57 -10.67 45.01
CA ASN A 430 -9.21 -10.40 44.57
C ASN A 430 -9.01 -10.56 43.05
N ILE A 431 -9.81 -11.37 42.35
CA ILE A 431 -9.65 -11.57 40.89
C ILE A 431 -10.23 -10.38 40.10
N ILE A 432 -11.37 -9.84 40.56
CA ILE A 432 -12.01 -8.70 39.87
C ILE A 432 -11.19 -7.41 40.02
N ASN A 433 -10.40 -7.33 41.08
CA ASN A 433 -9.49 -6.22 41.36
C ASN A 433 -8.03 -6.53 41.02
N ASP A 434 -7.76 -7.61 40.28
CA ASP A 434 -6.42 -7.96 39.85
C ASP A 434 -5.93 -6.93 38.79
N PRO A 435 -4.77 -6.28 39.01
CA PRO A 435 -4.26 -5.27 38.08
C PRO A 435 -4.01 -5.81 36.66
N LEU A 436 -3.74 -7.12 36.48
CA LEU A 436 -3.60 -7.73 35.16
C LEU A 436 -4.95 -7.88 34.45
N ILE A 437 -6.02 -8.20 35.19
CA ILE A 437 -7.37 -8.37 34.64
C ILE A 437 -8.00 -7.00 34.36
N ILE A 438 -7.77 -6.00 35.21
CA ILE A 438 -8.22 -4.62 34.98
C ILE A 438 -7.57 -4.03 33.71
N ALA A 439 -6.27 -4.28 33.49
CA ALA A 439 -5.56 -3.79 32.31
C ALA A 439 -6.11 -4.36 30.99
N HIS A 440 -6.69 -5.57 31.01
CA HIS A 440 -7.23 -6.25 29.83
C HIS A 440 -8.77 -6.27 29.81
N ARG A 441 -9.43 -5.58 30.74
CA ARG A 441 -10.88 -5.49 30.80
C ARG A 441 -11.37 -4.39 29.87
N ILE A 442 -12.17 -4.77 28.88
CA ILE A 442 -12.84 -3.79 28.01
C ILE A 442 -13.91 -3.05 28.84
N PRO A 443 -13.86 -1.71 28.92
CA PRO A 443 -14.89 -0.95 29.61
C PRO A 443 -16.25 -1.15 28.95
N PHE A 444 -17.29 -1.37 29.74
CA PHE A 444 -18.64 -1.67 29.22
C PHE A 444 -19.20 -0.58 28.28
N LYS A 445 -18.81 0.68 28.51
CA LYS A 445 -19.19 1.83 27.66
C LYS A 445 -18.69 1.71 26.20
N ASP A 446 -17.63 0.94 25.98
CA ASP A 446 -16.96 0.78 24.68
C ASP A 446 -17.43 -0.49 23.96
N VAL A 447 -18.44 -1.18 24.52
CA VAL A 447 -19.00 -2.44 24.02
C VAL A 447 -20.47 -2.24 23.64
N LYS A 448 -20.79 -2.40 22.35
CA LYS A 448 -22.19 -2.47 21.89
C LYS A 448 -22.68 -3.89 21.91
N VAL A 449 -23.52 -4.20 22.89
CA VAL A 449 -24.15 -5.51 23.04
C VAL A 449 -25.11 -5.77 21.87
N ALA A 450 -24.96 -6.93 21.22
CA ALA A 450 -25.76 -7.36 20.08
C ALA A 450 -26.86 -8.35 20.52
N ASN A 451 -26.63 -9.65 20.38
CA ASN A 451 -27.62 -10.69 20.68
C ASN A 451 -27.22 -11.52 21.89
N CYS A 452 -28.21 -11.88 22.72
CA CYS A 452 -28.03 -12.84 23.80
C CYS A 452 -27.79 -14.23 23.21
N ILE A 453 -26.62 -14.82 23.48
CA ILE A 453 -26.23 -16.14 22.98
C ILE A 453 -26.80 -17.23 23.89
N ASN A 454 -26.77 -17.02 25.21
CA ASN A 454 -27.25 -18.02 26.17
C ASN A 454 -27.69 -17.37 27.49
N LYS A 455 -28.67 -17.97 28.17
CA LYS A 455 -29.08 -17.63 29.54
C LYS A 455 -29.11 -18.90 30.37
N GLY A 456 -28.26 -18.97 31.40
CA GLY A 456 -28.16 -20.11 32.31
C GLY A 456 -28.15 -19.68 33.78
N GLY A 457 -28.13 -20.65 34.68
CA GLY A 457 -28.15 -20.41 36.15
C GLY A 457 -26.94 -19.66 36.70
N PHE A 458 -25.88 -19.48 35.92
CA PHE A 458 -24.65 -18.78 36.29
C PHE A 458 -24.43 -17.47 35.53
N GLY A 459 -25.42 -17.02 34.76
CA GLY A 459 -25.37 -15.73 34.09
C GLY A 459 -25.88 -15.76 32.65
N ILE A 460 -25.74 -14.60 32.01
CA ILE A 460 -26.22 -14.32 30.66
C ILE A 460 -25.02 -13.96 29.78
N VAL A 461 -24.93 -14.62 28.62
CA VAL A 461 -23.84 -14.42 27.65
C VAL A 461 -24.39 -13.69 26.44
N TYR A 462 -23.72 -12.60 26.04
CA TYR A 462 -24.08 -11.81 24.87
C TYR A 462 -22.94 -11.79 23.85
N SER A 463 -23.30 -11.75 22.57
CA SER A 463 -22.43 -11.28 21.50
C SER A 463 -22.38 -9.76 21.59
N ALA A 464 -21.22 -9.16 21.35
CA ALA A 464 -21.06 -7.72 21.32
C ALA A 464 -19.97 -7.32 20.33
N TYR A 465 -20.07 -6.09 19.83
CA TYR A 465 -19.05 -5.47 18.98
C TYR A 465 -18.36 -4.37 19.78
N ALA A 466 -17.03 -4.40 19.85
CA ALA A 466 -16.25 -3.32 20.44
C ALA A 466 -16.23 -2.12 19.49
N ILE A 467 -16.46 -0.91 20.02
CA ILE A 467 -16.31 0.32 19.24
C ILE A 467 -14.80 0.58 19.12
N GLN A 468 -14.31 0.54 17.88
CA GLN A 468 -12.89 0.38 17.56
C GLN A 468 -12.04 1.60 17.94
N GLN A 469 -11.48 1.56 19.14
CA GLN A 469 -10.22 2.19 19.54
C GLN A 469 -9.68 1.30 20.68
N ILE A 470 -8.45 0.77 20.54
CA ILE A 470 -7.78 -0.22 21.41
C ILE A 470 -8.03 -1.69 21.01
N MET A 471 -7.41 -2.14 19.91
CA MET A 471 -6.99 -3.53 19.72
C MET A 471 -5.56 -3.57 19.13
N SER A 472 -4.61 -2.89 19.78
CA SER A 472 -3.20 -2.94 19.37
C SER A 472 -2.23 -3.44 20.46
N HIS A 473 -2.70 -3.88 21.62
CA HIS A 473 -1.82 -4.48 22.64
C HIS A 473 -2.52 -5.60 23.41
N SER A 474 -2.57 -6.80 22.84
CA SER A 474 -2.61 -8.07 23.59
C SER A 474 -2.67 -9.28 22.64
N SER A 475 -1.52 -9.64 22.06
CA SER A 475 -1.29 -11.00 21.56
C SER A 475 -0.53 -11.78 22.63
N VAL A 476 -1.16 -12.81 23.20
CA VAL A 476 -0.48 -13.75 24.11
C VAL A 476 -0.08 -14.99 23.30
N SER A 477 1.23 -15.21 23.17
CA SER A 477 1.83 -16.46 22.72
C SER A 477 1.96 -17.41 23.92
N TYR A 478 1.50 -18.66 23.77
CA TYR A 478 1.76 -19.72 24.75
C TYR A 478 2.93 -20.55 24.24
N ASP A 479 4.09 -20.40 24.87
CA ASP A 479 5.15 -21.40 24.81
C ASP A 479 5.63 -21.69 26.23
N GLY A 480 5.64 -22.97 26.60
CA GLY A 480 5.75 -23.40 27.98
C GLY A 480 5.62 -24.91 28.09
N GLY A 481 6.60 -25.62 27.53
CA GLY A 481 6.80 -27.05 27.78
C GLY A 481 7.14 -27.32 29.25
N VAL A 482 6.27 -28.05 29.93
CA VAL A 482 6.63 -28.89 31.08
C VAL A 482 5.98 -30.25 30.88
N SER A 483 6.85 -31.24 30.73
CA SER A 483 6.54 -32.67 30.67
C SER A 483 5.94 -33.17 31.99
N MET A 484 4.79 -33.84 31.90
CA MET A 484 4.35 -34.86 32.87
C MET A 484 3.74 -36.05 32.11
N ASP A 485 4.34 -37.22 32.34
CA ASP A 485 3.89 -38.54 31.90
C ASP A 485 2.45 -38.85 32.33
N SER A 486 1.68 -39.52 31.47
CA SER A 486 1.14 -40.87 31.74
C SER A 486 0.11 -41.32 30.69
N SER A 487 0.51 -42.33 29.92
CA SER A 487 -0.28 -43.49 29.47
C SER A 487 -1.74 -43.31 29.01
N SER A 488 -2.00 -43.52 27.71
CA SER A 488 -3.26 -44.11 27.26
C SER A 488 -3.17 -44.84 25.92
N SER A 489 -3.11 -46.16 26.01
CA SER A 489 -4.08 -47.08 25.41
C SER A 489 -4.29 -47.04 23.90
N ASN A 490 -3.64 -47.99 23.24
CA ASN A 490 -3.95 -48.45 21.90
C ASN A 490 -5.11 -49.45 21.97
N ALA A 491 -6.25 -49.16 21.33
CA ALA A 491 -7.32 -50.13 21.12
C ALA A 491 -8.17 -49.74 19.91
N SER A 492 -7.69 -50.16 18.74
CA SER A 492 -8.44 -50.38 17.51
C SER A 492 -9.63 -51.33 17.72
N ARG A 493 -10.78 -51.03 17.13
CA ARG A 493 -11.86 -51.99 16.85
C ARG A 493 -12.48 -51.76 15.46
N PRO A 494 -13.08 -52.80 14.85
CA PRO A 494 -13.04 -53.02 13.40
C PRO A 494 -14.40 -52.99 12.71
N MET A 495 -14.35 -53.17 11.38
CA MET A 495 -15.46 -53.38 10.43
C MET A 495 -16.35 -54.61 10.73
N SER A 496 -17.65 -54.46 10.43
CA SER A 496 -18.56 -55.39 9.71
C SER A 496 -19.94 -54.71 9.69
N MET A 497 -20.79 -54.71 8.67
CA MET A 497 -20.93 -55.49 7.44
C MET A 497 -21.67 -54.62 6.42
#